data_AF-A0A3N4MLG5-F1
#
_entry.id   AF-A0A3N4MLG5-F1
#
_cell.length_a   1.000
_cell.length_b   1.000
_cell.length_c   1.000
_cell.angle_alpha   90.00
_cell.angle_beta   90.00
_cell.angle_gamma   90.00
#
_symmetry.space_group_name_H-M   'P 1'
#
loop_
_entity.id
_entity.type
_entity.pdbx_description
1 polymer ?
#
loop_
_entity_poly.entity_id
_entity_poly.type
_entity_poly.pdbx_seq_one_letter_code
_entity_poly.pdbx_strand_id
1 'polypeptide(L)'
;MSNKKKSGTRKKQGEKKPVEENVLDLSKMTFREKLKNIFYFLCILAGLFLVIYFIAMGALARKNEEIKKIEESNTSTTGTVISTGNMKGSYAVLEYVVDGKTYTKKQGSPSDHVQPGAHYMVLYDKGDPRECWVDYTSPLFLPDEQVEATEGEIIRKDSKKIGFAYTVKGERYEQFQRYKEGINIDKDKTYTVEYLAGKPKISIIRIDQ
;
A
#
# COMPACT_ATOMS: atom_id res chain seq x y z
N MET A 1 66.91 -3.54 59.65
CA MET A 1 65.80 -4.46 60.02
C MET A 1 64.64 -4.19 59.07
N SER A 2 63.94 -5.11 58.41
CA SER A 2 63.97 -6.57 58.32
C SER A 2 63.24 -6.96 57.03
N ASN A 3 63.76 -8.01 56.37
CA ASN A 3 63.21 -8.78 55.26
C ASN A 3 61.67 -8.95 55.21
N LYS A 4 61.11 -8.95 53.98
CA LYS A 4 60.26 -10.09 53.55
C LYS A 4 60.08 -10.20 52.03
N LYS A 5 60.61 -11.30 51.49
CA LYS A 5 60.31 -11.94 50.20
C LYS A 5 58.83 -12.35 50.07
N LYS A 6 58.25 -12.19 48.88
CA LYS A 6 57.21 -13.05 48.26
C LYS A 6 57.46 -12.98 46.74
N SER A 7 57.94 -14.00 46.02
CA SER A 7 57.45 -15.37 45.74
C SER A 7 56.21 -15.44 44.83
N GLY A 8 56.40 -15.99 43.61
CA GLY A 8 55.38 -16.56 42.70
C GLY A 8 54.49 -15.55 41.98
N THR A 9 54.18 -15.61 40.68
CA THR A 9 53.94 -16.80 39.85
C THR A 9 54.01 -16.39 38.37
N ARG A 10 54.89 -17.00 37.57
CA ARG A 10 54.88 -16.89 36.10
C ARG A 10 53.66 -17.65 35.56
N LYS A 11 52.65 -16.95 35.03
CA LYS A 11 51.60 -17.56 34.21
C LYS A 11 52.22 -17.98 32.87
N LYS A 12 52.16 -19.27 32.55
CA LYS A 12 52.49 -19.84 31.23
C LYS A 12 51.62 -19.17 30.15
N GLN A 13 52.25 -18.70 29.08
CA GLN A 13 51.58 -18.36 27.83
C GLN A 13 50.88 -19.62 27.30
N GLY A 14 49.55 -19.55 27.20
CA GLY A 14 48.76 -20.56 26.51
C GLY A 14 49.02 -20.46 25.01
N GLU A 15 49.56 -21.54 24.46
CA GLU A 15 49.67 -21.82 23.04
C GLU A 15 48.26 -21.77 22.41
N LYS A 16 48.00 -20.77 21.57
CA LYS A 16 46.75 -20.70 20.80
C LYS A 16 46.80 -21.78 19.73
N LYS A 17 46.04 -22.86 19.91
CA LYS A 17 45.76 -23.81 18.83
C LYS A 17 45.06 -23.07 17.67
N PRO A 18 45.41 -23.37 16.41
CA PRO A 18 44.69 -22.81 15.27
C PRO A 18 43.24 -23.28 15.32
N VAL A 19 42.31 -22.36 15.06
CA VAL A 19 40.90 -22.69 14.86
C VAL A 19 40.84 -23.52 13.59
N GLU A 20 40.59 -24.82 13.71
CA GLU A 20 40.27 -25.68 12.58
C GLU A 20 38.97 -25.15 11.96
N GLU A 21 39.13 -24.49 10.81
CA GLU A 21 38.03 -24.11 9.95
C GLU A 21 37.45 -25.42 9.37
N ASN A 22 36.35 -25.88 9.95
CA ASN A 22 35.55 -27.01 9.44
C ASN A 22 34.86 -26.58 8.13
N VAL A 23 35.65 -26.36 7.07
CA VAL A 23 35.13 -26.25 5.71
C VAL A 23 34.90 -27.68 5.24
N LEU A 24 33.63 -28.03 5.05
CA LEU A 24 33.21 -29.33 4.53
C LEU A 24 33.92 -29.58 3.18
N ASP A 25 34.91 -30.48 3.17
CA ASP A 25 35.68 -30.81 1.96
C ASP A 25 34.81 -31.64 1.00
N LEU A 26 34.02 -30.94 0.19
CA LEU A 26 33.11 -31.49 -0.83
C LEU A 26 33.84 -32.29 -1.92
N SER A 27 35.18 -32.30 -1.94
CA SER A 27 35.98 -33.05 -2.92
C SER A 27 36.02 -34.56 -2.65
N LYS A 28 35.79 -35.01 -1.41
CA LYS A 28 35.90 -36.43 -0.99
C LYS A 28 34.60 -37.24 -1.04
N MET A 29 33.46 -36.60 -1.33
CA MET A 29 32.17 -37.32 -1.40
C MET A 29 32.03 -38.13 -2.70
N THR A 30 31.49 -39.34 -2.59
CA THR A 30 31.17 -40.16 -3.75
C THR A 30 30.03 -39.51 -4.56
N PHE A 31 30.00 -39.74 -5.88
CA PHE A 31 28.99 -39.16 -6.78
C PHE A 31 27.55 -39.42 -6.32
N ARG A 32 27.29 -40.60 -5.72
CA ARG A 32 25.98 -40.96 -5.16
C ARG A 32 25.59 -40.13 -3.94
N GLU A 33 26.54 -39.76 -3.08
CA GLU A 33 26.28 -38.91 -1.91
C GLU A 33 26.02 -37.46 -2.32
N LYS A 34 26.76 -36.96 -3.32
CA LYS A 34 26.49 -35.65 -3.93
C LYS A 34 25.08 -35.58 -4.51
N LEU A 35 24.66 -36.61 -5.24
CA LEU A 35 23.32 -36.68 -5.83
C LEU A 35 22.21 -36.70 -4.77
N LYS A 36 22.39 -37.45 -3.68
CA LYS A 36 21.45 -37.48 -2.55
C LYS A 36 21.35 -36.11 -1.88
N ASN A 37 22.46 -35.43 -1.63
CA ASN A 37 22.47 -34.11 -1.02
C ASN A 37 21.80 -33.06 -1.92
N ILE A 38 22.02 -33.13 -3.23
CA ILE A 38 21.31 -32.28 -4.21
C ILE A 38 19.80 -32.56 -4.17
N PHE A 39 19.39 -33.83 -4.15
CA PHE A 39 17.97 -34.18 -4.06
C PHE A 39 17.32 -33.68 -2.76
N TYR A 40 17.97 -33.87 -1.61
CA TYR A 40 17.48 -33.33 -0.33
C TYR A 40 17.37 -31.80 -0.38
N PHE A 41 18.35 -31.12 -0.97
CA PHE A 41 18.31 -29.67 -1.14
C PHE A 41 17.12 -29.22 -2.02
N LEU A 42 16.87 -29.91 -3.13
CA LEU A 42 15.71 -29.64 -3.99
C LEU A 42 14.37 -29.91 -3.27
N CYS A 43 14.28 -30.97 -2.47
CA CYS A 43 13.10 -31.26 -1.66
C CYS A 43 12.84 -30.16 -0.61
N ILE A 44 13.89 -29.65 0.04
CA ILE A 44 13.76 -28.53 0.99
C ILE A 44 13.28 -27.27 0.27
N LEU A 45 13.84 -26.95 -0.90
CA LEU A 45 13.38 -25.81 -1.71
C LEU A 45 11.93 -25.96 -2.16
N ALA A 46 11.53 -27.15 -2.62
CA ALA A 46 10.15 -27.43 -3.02
C ALA A 46 9.18 -27.31 -1.83
N GLY A 47 9.57 -27.83 -0.66
CA GLY A 47 8.79 -27.69 0.57
C GLY A 47 8.62 -26.22 0.98
N LEU A 48 9.69 -25.43 0.92
CA LEU A 48 9.66 -24.01 1.24
C LEU A 48 8.81 -23.21 0.24
N PHE A 49 8.87 -23.55 -1.04
CA PHE A 49 8.02 -22.99 -2.08
C PHE A 49 6.53 -23.28 -1.82
N LEU A 50 6.18 -24.52 -1.47
CA LEU A 50 4.80 -24.88 -1.14
C LEU A 50 4.27 -24.09 0.06
N VAL A 51 5.08 -23.95 1.12
CA VAL A 51 4.69 -23.15 2.29
C VAL A 51 4.41 -21.69 1.89
N ILE A 52 5.29 -21.06 1.10
CA ILE A 52 5.08 -19.69 0.61
C ILE A 52 3.81 -19.61 -0.24
N TYR A 53 3.58 -20.59 -1.12
CA TYR A 53 2.41 -20.65 -1.98
C TYR A 53 1.09 -20.71 -1.18
N PHE A 54 1.01 -21.58 -0.17
CA PHE A 54 -0.18 -21.70 0.67
C PHE A 54 -0.45 -20.42 1.49
N ILE A 55 0.60 -19.77 2.02
CA ILE A 55 0.47 -18.49 2.72
C ILE A 55 -0.09 -17.41 1.77
N ALA A 56 0.44 -17.32 0.56
CA ALA A 56 0.00 -16.35 -0.44
C ALA A 56 -1.47 -16.57 -0.86
N MET A 57 -1.85 -17.83 -1.12
CA MET A 57 -3.23 -18.20 -1.47
C MET A 57 -4.21 -17.91 -0.33
N GLY A 58 -3.86 -18.23 0.92
CA GLY A 58 -4.70 -17.93 2.08
C GLY A 58 -4.92 -16.43 2.28
N ALA A 59 -3.90 -15.61 2.05
CA ALA A 59 -4.02 -14.15 2.12
C ALA A 59 -4.94 -13.59 1.02
N LEU A 60 -4.87 -14.13 -0.21
CA LEU A 60 -5.74 -13.75 -1.31
C LEU A 60 -7.20 -14.13 -1.06
N ALA A 61 -7.46 -15.33 -0.54
CA ALA A 61 -8.81 -15.80 -0.25
C ALA A 61 -9.53 -14.90 0.77
N ARG A 62 -8.86 -14.55 1.88
CA ARG A 62 -9.42 -13.65 2.91
C ARG A 62 -9.77 -12.27 2.34
N LYS A 63 -8.88 -11.69 1.54
CA LYS A 63 -9.12 -10.39 0.91
C LYS A 63 -10.34 -10.41 0.00
N ASN A 64 -10.53 -11.49 -0.75
CA ASN A 64 -11.70 -11.63 -1.62
C ASN A 64 -12.99 -11.81 -0.82
N GLU A 65 -12.96 -12.55 0.30
CA GLU A 65 -14.11 -12.67 1.20
C GLU A 65 -14.49 -11.32 1.84
N GLU A 66 -13.51 -10.54 2.33
CA GLU A 66 -13.75 -9.20 2.88
C GLU A 66 -14.40 -8.27 1.85
N ILE A 67 -13.87 -8.22 0.62
CA ILE A 67 -14.45 -7.39 -0.45
C ILE A 67 -15.88 -7.85 -0.77
N LYS A 68 -16.10 -9.16 -0.89
CA LYS A 68 -17.41 -9.72 -1.20
C LYS A 68 -18.45 -9.41 -0.12
N LYS A 69 -18.09 -9.52 1.17
CA LYS A 69 -18.97 -9.14 2.28
C LYS A 69 -19.37 -7.67 2.23
N ILE A 70 -18.41 -6.79 1.96
CA ILE A 70 -18.66 -5.35 1.83
C ILE A 70 -19.59 -5.08 0.64
N GLU A 71 -19.36 -5.71 -0.52
CA GLU A 71 -20.23 -5.60 -1.69
C GLU A 71 -21.65 -6.13 -1.43
N GLU A 72 -21.80 -7.24 -0.70
CA GLU A 72 -23.10 -7.82 -0.33
C GLU A 72 -23.88 -6.97 0.69
N SER A 73 -23.17 -6.29 1.60
CA SER A 73 -23.81 -5.46 2.63
C SER A 73 -24.56 -4.24 2.07
N ASN A 74 -24.12 -3.75 0.90
CA ASN A 74 -24.62 -2.55 0.23
C ASN A 74 -24.75 -1.32 1.15
N THR A 75 -23.94 -1.26 2.21
CA THR A 75 -23.89 -0.14 3.16
C THR A 75 -22.75 0.81 2.81
N SER A 76 -23.04 2.11 2.85
CA SER A 76 -22.09 3.15 2.49
C SER A 76 -22.21 4.40 3.36
N THR A 77 -21.12 5.16 3.45
CA THR A 77 -21.04 6.46 4.12
C THR A 77 -19.99 7.32 3.41
N THR A 78 -19.90 8.59 3.78
CA THR A 78 -18.86 9.48 3.26
C THR A 78 -17.64 9.44 4.16
N GLY A 79 -16.47 9.24 3.56
CA GLY A 79 -15.18 9.36 4.22
C GLY A 79 -14.42 10.59 3.77
N THR A 80 -13.74 11.24 4.71
CA THR A 80 -12.91 12.43 4.48
C THR A 80 -11.44 12.07 4.61
N VAL A 81 -10.62 12.44 3.64
CA VAL A 81 -9.16 12.24 3.73
C VAL A 81 -8.59 13.12 4.83
N ILE A 82 -7.96 12.51 5.83
CA ILE A 82 -7.29 13.22 6.94
C ILE A 82 -5.77 13.26 6.78
N SER A 83 -5.19 12.33 6.01
CA SER A 83 -3.74 12.27 5.78
C SER A 83 -3.41 11.48 4.51
N THR A 84 -2.25 11.75 3.91
CA THR A 84 -1.73 11.02 2.75
C THR A 84 -0.25 10.70 2.92
N GLY A 85 0.27 9.73 2.17
CA GLY A 85 1.70 9.41 2.14
C GLY A 85 2.09 8.52 0.98
N ASN A 86 3.40 8.33 0.77
CA ASN A 86 3.96 7.72 -0.44
C ASN A 86 5.07 6.67 -0.21
N MET A 87 5.32 6.25 1.04
CA MET A 87 6.49 5.43 1.40
C MET A 87 6.62 4.08 0.65
N LYS A 88 5.51 3.42 0.31
CA LYS A 88 5.48 2.16 -0.46
C LYS A 88 4.34 2.20 -1.49
N GLY A 89 4.30 3.28 -2.24
CA GLY A 89 3.15 3.68 -3.06
C GLY A 89 2.26 4.68 -2.33
N SER A 90 1.41 5.36 -3.10
CA SER A 90 0.51 6.38 -2.59
C SER A 90 -0.62 5.76 -1.76
N TYR A 91 -0.87 6.31 -0.58
CA TYR A 91 -2.00 5.95 0.26
C TYR A 91 -2.67 7.20 0.81
N ALA A 92 -3.94 7.05 1.15
CA ALA A 92 -4.70 8.01 1.95
C ALA A 92 -5.24 7.31 3.19
N VAL A 93 -5.38 8.09 4.26
CA VAL A 93 -6.09 7.73 5.48
C VAL A 93 -7.39 8.53 5.48
N LEU A 94 -8.52 7.83 5.45
CA LEU A 94 -9.84 8.44 5.51
C LEU A 94 -10.45 8.22 6.89
N GLU A 95 -11.15 9.23 7.37
CA GLU A 95 -12.01 9.18 8.55
C GLU A 95 -13.47 9.15 8.09
N TYR A 96 -14.29 8.31 8.72
CA TYR A 96 -15.72 8.20 8.42
C TYR A 96 -16.50 7.87 9.70
N VAL A 97 -17.80 8.17 9.69
CA VAL A 97 -18.69 7.98 10.84
C VAL A 97 -19.80 7.00 10.47
N VAL A 98 -20.03 6.04 11.36
CA VAL A 98 -21.15 5.07 11.30
C VAL A 98 -21.77 5.02 12.70
N ASP A 99 -23.09 5.23 12.78
CA ASP A 99 -23.86 5.23 14.04
C ASP A 99 -23.24 6.10 15.16
N GLY A 100 -22.75 7.29 14.78
CA GLY A 100 -22.14 8.25 15.70
C GLY A 100 -20.72 7.89 16.18
N LYS A 101 -20.14 6.79 15.68
CA LYS A 101 -18.78 6.37 15.99
C LYS A 101 -17.83 6.62 14.82
N THR A 102 -16.66 7.16 15.13
CA THR A 102 -15.62 7.46 14.16
C THR A 102 -14.72 6.26 13.91
N TYR A 103 -14.40 6.02 12.64
CA TYR A 103 -13.51 4.97 12.16
C TYR A 103 -12.50 5.56 11.20
N THR A 104 -11.36 4.88 11.04
CA THR A 104 -10.33 5.27 10.08
C THR A 104 -9.92 4.11 9.20
N LYS A 105 -9.61 4.41 7.93
CA LYS A 105 -9.12 3.42 6.96
C LYS A 105 -7.94 3.97 6.19
N LYS A 106 -6.83 3.24 6.23
CA LYS A 106 -5.68 3.44 5.35
C LYS A 106 -5.83 2.55 4.11
N GLN A 107 -5.84 3.14 2.92
CA GLN A 107 -5.95 2.42 1.65
C GLN A 107 -5.09 3.08 0.56
N GLY A 108 -4.62 2.28 -0.40
CA GLY A 108 -3.86 2.78 -1.55
C GLY A 108 -4.70 3.74 -2.41
N SER A 109 -4.19 4.94 -2.64
CA SER A 109 -4.88 6.03 -3.35
C SER A 109 -4.60 5.98 -4.88
N PRO A 110 -5.38 6.69 -5.72
CA PRO A 110 -5.10 6.83 -7.15
C PRO A 110 -3.73 7.46 -7.46
N SER A 111 -3.32 8.39 -6.61
CA SER A 111 -2.12 9.19 -6.76
C SER A 111 -1.68 9.73 -5.40
N ASP A 112 -0.47 10.26 -5.37
CA ASP A 112 0.05 11.18 -4.35
C ASP A 112 -0.62 12.56 -4.37
N HIS A 113 -1.47 12.84 -5.36
CA HIS A 113 -2.17 14.13 -5.49
C HIS A 113 -3.48 14.20 -4.68
N VAL A 114 -3.95 13.08 -4.11
CA VAL A 114 -5.09 13.11 -3.18
C VAL A 114 -4.78 14.07 -2.02
N GLN A 115 -5.69 14.99 -1.75
CA GLN A 115 -5.51 16.04 -0.73
C GLN A 115 -6.30 15.74 0.54
N PRO A 116 -5.76 16.08 1.73
CA PRO A 116 -6.57 16.17 2.94
C PRO A 116 -7.78 17.10 2.75
N GLY A 117 -8.94 16.64 3.17
CA GLY A 117 -10.24 17.29 2.95
C GLY A 117 -11.00 16.76 1.73
N ALA A 118 -10.41 15.94 0.85
CA ALA A 118 -11.19 15.31 -0.21
C ALA A 118 -12.16 14.25 0.34
N HIS A 119 -13.34 14.12 -0.28
CA HIS A 119 -14.38 13.18 0.15
C HIS A 119 -14.60 12.06 -0.86
N TYR A 120 -14.78 10.84 -0.35
CA TYR A 120 -15.02 9.63 -1.14
C TYR A 120 -16.10 8.77 -0.48
N MET A 121 -16.74 7.93 -1.29
CA MET A 121 -17.63 6.90 -0.78
C MET A 121 -16.83 5.81 -0.05
N VAL A 122 -17.27 5.45 1.15
CA VAL A 122 -16.75 4.33 1.94
C VAL A 122 -17.83 3.28 2.01
N LEU A 123 -17.56 2.12 1.42
CA LEU A 123 -18.38 0.92 1.56
C LEU A 123 -17.91 0.17 2.81
N TYR A 124 -18.82 -0.32 3.64
CA TYR A 124 -18.46 -1.00 4.89
C TYR A 124 -19.41 -2.15 5.18
N ASP A 125 -18.94 -3.17 5.90
CA ASP A 125 -19.81 -4.22 6.40
C ASP A 125 -20.68 -3.70 7.55
N LYS A 126 -21.99 -3.92 7.44
CA LYS A 126 -22.96 -3.55 8.48
C LYS A 126 -22.70 -4.29 9.81
N GLY A 127 -22.14 -5.50 9.77
CA GLY A 127 -21.79 -6.28 10.96
C GLY A 127 -20.56 -5.78 11.70
N ASP A 128 -19.52 -5.38 10.96
CA ASP A 128 -18.33 -4.70 11.49
C ASP A 128 -17.87 -3.55 10.57
N PRO A 129 -18.19 -2.28 10.90
CA PRO A 129 -17.80 -1.13 10.09
C PRO A 129 -16.28 -0.95 9.91
N ARG A 130 -15.44 -1.67 10.67
CA ARG A 130 -13.98 -1.69 10.46
C ARG A 130 -13.60 -2.40 9.15
N GLU A 131 -14.38 -3.40 8.76
CA GLU A 131 -14.29 -4.04 7.44
C GLU A 131 -14.90 -3.09 6.42
N CYS A 132 -14.05 -2.36 5.70
CA CYS A 132 -14.46 -1.32 4.77
C CYS A 132 -13.52 -1.18 3.57
N TRP A 133 -14.04 -0.53 2.52
CA TRP A 133 -13.37 -0.25 1.26
C TRP A 133 -13.68 1.18 0.81
N VAL A 134 -12.63 1.89 0.38
CA VAL A 134 -12.76 3.25 -0.17
C VAL A 134 -12.94 3.19 -1.68
N ASP A 135 -14.09 3.67 -2.18
CA ASP A 135 -14.32 3.81 -3.60
C ASP A 135 -13.76 5.15 -4.13
N TYR A 136 -12.56 5.08 -4.70
CA TYR A 136 -11.91 6.22 -5.35
C TYR A 136 -12.47 6.56 -6.73
N THR A 137 -13.41 5.77 -7.28
CA THR A 137 -14.07 6.06 -8.58
C THR A 137 -15.21 7.07 -8.44
N SER A 138 -15.66 7.30 -7.21
CA SER A 138 -16.81 8.15 -6.89
C SER A 138 -16.41 9.25 -5.89
N PRO A 139 -15.53 10.20 -6.27
CA PRO A 139 -15.28 11.38 -5.45
C PRO A 139 -16.55 12.25 -5.38
N LEU A 140 -16.73 12.98 -4.28
CA LEU A 140 -17.88 13.87 -4.09
C LEU A 140 -17.49 15.13 -3.29
N PHE A 141 -18.34 16.14 -3.36
CA PHE A 141 -18.33 17.29 -2.47
C PHE A 141 -19.50 17.18 -1.48
N LEU A 142 -19.34 17.74 -0.28
CA LEU A 142 -20.42 17.82 0.69
C LEU A 142 -21.41 18.94 0.33
N PRO A 143 -22.69 18.85 0.74
CA PRO A 143 -23.71 19.83 0.39
C PRO A 143 -23.44 21.26 0.88
N ASP A 144 -22.63 21.42 1.93
CA ASP A 144 -22.27 22.69 2.55
C ASP A 144 -20.97 23.29 1.99
N GLU A 145 -20.29 22.58 1.09
CA GLU A 145 -19.08 23.06 0.44
C GLU A 145 -19.37 24.01 -0.72
N GLN A 146 -18.59 25.10 -0.81
CA GLN A 146 -18.66 26.00 -1.95
C GLN A 146 -17.85 25.44 -3.13
N VAL A 147 -18.57 24.99 -4.15
CA VAL A 147 -18.01 24.39 -5.37
C VAL A 147 -18.13 25.38 -6.52
N GLU A 148 -17.04 25.53 -7.27
CA GLU A 148 -17.00 26.24 -8.55
C GLU A 148 -16.66 25.26 -9.67
N ALA A 149 -16.88 25.66 -10.93
CA ALA A 149 -16.61 24.84 -12.10
C ALA A 149 -15.76 25.59 -13.12
N THR A 150 -14.94 24.85 -13.87
CA THR A 150 -14.15 25.35 -14.99
C THR A 150 -13.98 24.25 -16.04
N GLU A 151 -13.36 24.59 -17.17
CA GLU A 151 -12.97 23.61 -18.17
C GLU A 151 -11.60 23.01 -17.84
N GLY A 152 -11.49 21.70 -18.05
CA GLY A 152 -10.23 20.98 -17.94
C GLY A 152 -10.00 20.02 -19.11
N GLU A 153 -8.76 19.61 -19.27
CA GLU A 153 -8.29 18.72 -20.33
C GLU A 153 -7.73 17.42 -19.75
N ILE A 154 -7.87 16.31 -20.48
CA ILE A 154 -7.27 15.04 -20.10
C ILE A 154 -5.81 15.01 -20.55
N ILE A 155 -4.89 15.18 -19.61
CA ILE A 155 -3.45 15.13 -19.88
C ILE A 155 -2.89 13.70 -19.88
N ARG A 156 -3.56 12.76 -19.19
CA ARG A 156 -3.11 11.37 -19.09
C ARG A 156 -4.28 10.41 -18.93
N LYS A 157 -4.17 9.23 -19.56
CA LYS A 157 -5.11 8.11 -19.37
C LYS A 157 -4.32 6.85 -19.12
N ASP A 158 -4.66 6.16 -18.04
CA ASP A 158 -4.21 4.82 -17.68
C ASP A 158 -5.44 3.91 -17.56
N SER A 159 -5.25 2.60 -17.41
CA SER A 159 -6.36 1.63 -17.34
C SER A 159 -7.34 1.86 -16.19
N LYS A 160 -6.91 2.52 -15.10
CA LYS A 160 -7.70 2.69 -13.87
C LYS A 160 -7.74 4.12 -13.33
N LYS A 161 -7.11 5.06 -14.03
CA LYS A 161 -7.05 6.47 -13.62
C LYS A 161 -6.86 7.38 -14.81
N ILE A 162 -7.35 8.59 -14.67
CA ILE A 162 -7.06 9.70 -15.58
C ILE A 162 -6.32 10.79 -14.83
N GLY A 163 -5.39 11.44 -15.53
CA GLY A 163 -4.81 12.70 -15.14
C GLY A 163 -5.51 13.81 -15.93
N PHE A 164 -5.88 14.89 -15.25
CA PHE A 164 -6.51 16.05 -15.86
C PHE A 164 -5.86 17.34 -15.36
N ALA A 165 -5.96 18.38 -16.17
CA ALA A 165 -5.45 19.71 -15.85
C ALA A 165 -6.51 20.78 -16.09
N TYR A 166 -6.47 21.85 -15.30
CA TYR A 166 -7.40 22.98 -15.35
C TYR A 166 -6.75 24.23 -14.78
N THR A 167 -7.31 25.40 -15.07
CA THR A 167 -6.75 26.69 -14.62
C THR A 167 -7.75 27.45 -13.76
N VAL A 168 -7.31 27.90 -12.59
CA VAL A 168 -8.11 28.77 -11.70
C VAL A 168 -7.29 30.01 -11.39
N LYS A 169 -7.83 31.20 -11.74
CA LYS A 169 -7.18 32.50 -11.49
C LYS A 169 -5.74 32.59 -12.04
N GLY A 170 -5.48 31.96 -13.20
CA GLY A 170 -4.17 31.93 -13.85
C GLY A 170 -3.19 30.87 -13.33
N GLU A 171 -3.54 30.12 -12.27
CA GLU A 171 -2.76 28.99 -11.78
C GLU A 171 -3.26 27.69 -12.40
N ARG A 172 -2.34 26.90 -12.97
CA ARG A 172 -2.63 25.58 -13.54
C ARG A 172 -2.52 24.52 -12.45
N TYR A 173 -3.55 23.68 -12.35
CA TYR A 173 -3.64 22.55 -11.45
C TYR A 173 -3.62 21.25 -12.24
N GLU A 174 -2.98 20.23 -11.69
CA GLU A 174 -2.95 18.88 -12.24
C GLU A 174 -3.39 17.88 -11.17
N GLN A 175 -4.31 17.00 -11.54
CA GLN A 175 -4.93 16.06 -10.61
C GLN A 175 -5.14 14.70 -11.25
N PHE A 176 -5.37 13.68 -10.41
CA PHE A 176 -5.66 12.33 -10.87
C PHE A 176 -6.92 11.78 -10.20
N GLN A 177 -7.77 11.15 -10.99
CA GLN A 177 -9.04 10.54 -10.54
C GLN A 177 -9.13 9.10 -11.05
N ARG A 178 -9.60 8.16 -10.21
CA ARG A 178 -9.99 6.84 -10.72
C ARG A 178 -11.33 6.96 -11.44
N TYR A 179 -11.52 6.16 -12.45
CA TYR A 179 -12.79 6.07 -13.19
C TYR A 179 -13.20 4.61 -13.28
N LYS A 180 -14.50 4.36 -13.52
CA LYS A 180 -15.02 3.01 -13.73
C LYS A 180 -14.54 2.47 -15.08
N GLU A 181 -14.13 1.21 -15.13
CA GLU A 181 -13.76 0.57 -16.39
C GLU A 181 -14.95 0.60 -17.37
N GLY A 182 -14.67 0.78 -18.66
CA GLY A 182 -15.68 0.86 -19.71
C GLY A 182 -16.11 2.28 -20.13
N ILE A 183 -15.72 3.32 -19.38
CA ILE A 183 -16.01 4.71 -19.78
C ILE A 183 -15.13 5.11 -20.98
N ASN A 184 -15.77 5.61 -22.03
CA ASN A 184 -15.07 6.14 -23.21
C ASN A 184 -14.59 7.57 -22.94
N ILE A 185 -13.29 7.70 -22.68
CA ILE A 185 -12.63 8.98 -22.41
C ILE A 185 -11.85 9.40 -23.64
N ASP A 186 -12.28 10.49 -24.25
CA ASP A 186 -11.64 11.18 -25.35
C ASP A 186 -10.62 12.20 -24.80
N LYS A 187 -9.39 12.17 -25.31
CA LYS A 187 -8.33 13.09 -24.85
C LYS A 187 -8.40 14.47 -25.50
N ASP A 188 -9.09 14.57 -26.63
CA ASP A 188 -9.15 15.81 -27.42
C ASP A 188 -10.36 16.68 -27.04
N LYS A 189 -11.14 16.25 -26.05
CA LYS A 189 -12.28 16.98 -25.49
C LYS A 189 -11.92 17.71 -24.21
N THR A 190 -12.57 18.84 -24.00
CA THR A 190 -12.64 19.50 -22.69
C THR A 190 -13.78 18.89 -21.87
N TYR A 191 -13.58 18.85 -20.56
CA TYR A 191 -14.54 18.33 -19.59
C TYR A 191 -14.76 19.36 -18.50
N THR A 192 -15.92 19.28 -17.84
CA THR A 192 -16.18 20.11 -16.67
C THR A 192 -15.35 19.60 -15.50
N VAL A 193 -14.58 20.49 -14.88
CA VAL A 193 -13.88 20.24 -13.61
C VAL A 193 -14.54 21.09 -12.54
N GLU A 194 -15.08 20.42 -11.54
CA GLU A 194 -15.59 21.06 -10.33
C GLU A 194 -14.49 21.09 -9.26
N TYR A 195 -14.41 22.16 -8.47
CA TYR A 195 -13.38 22.32 -7.44
C TYR A 195 -13.89 23.15 -6.26
N LEU A 196 -13.28 22.95 -5.08
CA LEU A 196 -13.59 23.77 -3.91
C LEU A 196 -13.04 25.19 -4.07
N ALA A 197 -13.90 26.21 -3.95
CA ALA A 197 -13.53 27.62 -4.13
C ALA A 197 -12.36 28.05 -3.23
N GLY A 198 -12.34 27.56 -1.98
CA GLY A 198 -11.27 27.82 -1.01
C GLY A 198 -10.04 26.91 -1.12
N LYS A 199 -10.15 25.79 -1.85
CA LYS A 199 -9.08 24.78 -1.99
C LYS A 199 -9.11 24.15 -3.39
N PRO A 200 -8.69 24.88 -4.45
CA PRO A 200 -8.85 24.41 -5.82
C PRO A 200 -8.18 23.08 -6.13
N LYS A 201 -7.19 22.63 -5.35
CA LYS A 201 -6.56 21.30 -5.47
C LYS A 201 -7.49 20.13 -5.15
N ILE A 202 -8.60 20.36 -4.45
CA ILE A 202 -9.65 19.36 -4.27
C ILE A 202 -10.63 19.58 -5.41
N SER A 203 -10.56 18.71 -6.42
CA SER A 203 -11.34 18.82 -7.64
C SER A 203 -11.78 17.46 -8.18
N ILE A 204 -12.83 17.50 -9.00
CA ILE A 204 -13.48 16.35 -9.61
C ILE A 204 -13.70 16.68 -11.08
N ILE A 205 -13.20 15.84 -11.96
CA ILE A 205 -13.53 15.91 -13.39
C ILE A 205 -14.79 15.10 -13.67
N ARG A 206 -15.76 15.74 -14.32
CA ARG A 206 -17.02 15.14 -14.75
C ARG A 206 -16.81 14.57 -16.15
N ILE A 207 -16.64 13.25 -16.19
CA ILE A 207 -16.72 12.48 -17.43
C ILE A 207 -18.15 11.96 -17.48
N ASP A 208 -18.90 12.34 -18.52
CA ASP A 208 -20.29 11.90 -18.71
C ASP A 208 -20.39 10.38 -18.49
N GLN A 209 -21.22 10.00 -17.51
CA GLN A 209 -21.45 8.62 -17.08
C GLN A 209 -22.41 7.89 -18.01
#